data_AF-A0A1Y4UYI7-F1
#
_entry.id   AF-A0A1Y4UYI7-F1
#
_cell.length_a   1.000
_cell.length_b   1.000
_cell.length_c   1.000
_cell.angle_alpha   90.00
_cell.angle_beta   90.00
_cell.angle_gamma   90.00
#
_symmetry.space_group_name_H-M   'P 1'
#
loop_
_entity.id
_entity.type
_entity.pdbx_description
1 polymer ?
#
loop_
_entity_poly.entity_id
_entity_poly.type
_entity_poly.pdbx_seq_one_letter_code
_entity_poly.pdbx_strand_id
1 'polypeptide(L)'
;MVLDIIYSLAERGEKTTIFDIANPVNFARNHVYYILVCSAEKNVSIYNQVKNNVLLHQNYTPPFMQRLKDYLFKDAFVCTEDYFEQRFVNIFTF
;
A
#
# COMPACT_ATOMS: atom_id res chain seq x y z
N MET A 1 9.41 10.85 -7.88
CA MET A 1 8.90 9.80 -6.96
C MET A 1 9.79 9.71 -5.72
N VAL A 2 9.30 9.08 -4.64
CA VAL A 2 10.08 8.85 -3.39
C VAL A 2 11.41 8.14 -3.66
N LEU A 3 11.43 7.16 -4.57
CA LEU A 3 12.67 6.50 -4.97
C LEU A 3 13.68 7.47 -5.57
N ASP A 4 13.25 8.37 -6.46
CA ASP A 4 14.15 9.37 -7.06
C ASP A 4 14.78 10.28 -6.00
N ILE A 5 14.01 10.64 -4.97
CA ILE A 5 14.51 11.41 -3.82
C ILE A 5 15.58 10.60 -3.08
N ILE A 6 15.30 9.33 -2.79
CA ILE A 6 16.23 8.45 -2.07
C ILE A 6 17.52 8.21 -2.87
N TYR A 7 17.41 7.98 -4.18
CA TYR A 7 18.58 7.84 -5.06
C TYR A 7 19.39 9.13 -5.13
N SER A 8 18.72 10.29 -5.24
CA SER A 8 19.39 11.60 -5.26
C SER A 8 20.15 11.89 -3.96
N LEU A 9 19.60 11.50 -2.80
CA LEU A 9 20.28 11.62 -1.51
C LEU A 9 21.52 10.72 -1.43
N ALA A 10 21.40 9.50 -1.95
CA ALA A 10 22.51 8.55 -1.97
C ALA A 10 23.66 9.00 -2.87
N GLU A 11 23.37 9.58 -4.03
CA GLU A 11 24.37 10.17 -4.93
C GLU A 11 25.16 11.31 -4.26
N ARG A 12 24.53 12.03 -3.31
CA ARG A 12 25.17 13.07 -2.49
C ARG A 12 25.98 12.52 -1.31
N GLY A 13 26.05 11.19 -1.17
CA GLY A 13 26.76 10.52 -0.07
C GLY A 13 25.98 10.49 1.24
N GLU A 14 24.70 10.91 1.25
CA GLU A 14 23.85 10.87 2.42
C GLU A 14 23.31 9.45 2.61
N LYS A 15 23.70 8.80 3.71
CA LYS A 15 23.22 7.45 4.03
C LYS A 15 21.86 7.53 4.71
N THR A 16 20.88 6.85 4.12
CA THR A 16 19.61 6.55 4.78
C THR A 16 19.75 5.26 5.56
N THR A 17 19.36 5.27 6.84
CA THR A 17 19.43 4.07 7.71
C THR A 17 18.36 3.04 7.39
N ILE A 18 17.31 3.46 6.66
CA ILE A 18 16.12 2.66 6.38
C ILE A 18 16.10 2.06 4.98
N PHE A 19 16.86 2.59 4.01
CA PHE A 19 16.81 2.16 2.61
C PHE A 19 18.18 1.66 2.14
N ASP A 20 18.25 0.38 1.85
CA ASP A 20 19.41 -0.23 1.21
C ASP A 20 19.23 -0.27 -0.31
N ILE A 21 20.06 0.49 -1.02
CA ILE A 21 20.05 0.57 -2.48
C ILE A 21 20.42 -0.76 -3.12
N ALA A 22 21.24 -1.58 -2.46
CA ALA A 22 21.58 -2.92 -2.94
C ALA A 22 20.39 -3.88 -2.85
N ASN A 23 19.41 -3.58 -1.97
CA ASN A 23 18.24 -4.42 -1.77
C ASN A 23 16.95 -3.60 -1.53
N PRO A 24 16.43 -2.94 -2.59
CA PRO A 24 15.21 -2.14 -2.49
C PRO A 24 13.97 -2.98 -2.18
N VAL A 25 14.01 -4.29 -2.47
CA VAL A 25 12.93 -5.23 -2.16
C VAL A 25 12.76 -5.40 -0.64
N ASN A 26 13.87 -5.42 0.10
CA ASN A 26 13.79 -5.50 1.57
C ASN A 26 13.12 -4.27 2.17
N PHE A 27 13.36 -3.08 1.60
CA PHE A 27 12.62 -1.89 2.00
C PHE A 27 11.11 -2.04 1.75
N ALA A 28 10.74 -2.47 0.54
CA ALA A 28 9.34 -2.67 0.18
C ALA A 28 8.63 -3.65 1.12
N ARG A 29 9.28 -4.78 1.43
CA ARG A 29 8.75 -5.82 2.32
C ARG A 29 8.53 -5.33 3.76
N ASN A 30 9.32 -4.37 4.24
CA ASN A 30 9.24 -3.92 5.63
C ASN A 30 8.49 -2.60 5.81
N HIS A 31 8.35 -1.79 4.75
CA HIS A 31 7.89 -0.41 4.87
C HIS A 31 6.78 -0.01 3.90
N VAL A 32 6.53 -0.77 2.83
CA VAL A 32 5.58 -0.36 1.78
C VAL A 32 4.28 -1.14 1.89
N TYR A 33 3.17 -0.41 1.93
CA TYR A 33 1.81 -0.96 1.82
C TYR A 33 1.32 -0.76 0.40
N TYR A 34 0.85 -1.83 -0.25
CA TYR A 34 0.22 -1.74 -1.56
C TYR A 34 -1.30 -1.76 -1.41
N ILE A 35 -1.94 -0.66 -1.78
CA ILE A 35 -3.38 -0.49 -1.66
C ILE A 35 -3.99 -0.40 -3.07
N LEU A 36 -4.89 -1.32 -3.38
CA LEU A 36 -5.71 -1.24 -4.60
C LEU A 36 -7.06 -0.63 -4.24
N VAL A 37 -7.37 0.52 -4.82
CA VAL A 37 -8.65 1.20 -4.61
C VAL A 37 -9.63 0.75 -5.68
N CYS A 38 -10.76 0.18 -5.27
CA CYS A 38 -11.79 -0.29 -6.18
C CYS A 38 -12.99 0.65 -6.18
N SER A 39 -13.43 1.03 -7.39
CA SER A 39 -14.68 1.75 -7.58
C SER A 39 -15.87 0.83 -7.35
N ALA A 40 -16.82 1.31 -6.54
CA ALA A 40 -18.03 0.59 -6.18
C ALA A 40 -18.88 0.24 -7.41
N GLU A 41 -18.96 1.17 -8.37
CA GLU A 41 -19.78 1.03 -9.57
C GLU A 41 -19.28 -0.08 -10.51
N LYS A 42 -17.95 -0.17 -10.65
CA LYS A 42 -17.33 -1.11 -11.61
C LYS A 42 -17.05 -2.49 -11.00
N ASN A 43 -16.96 -2.59 -9.66
CA ASN A 43 -16.51 -3.79 -8.98
C ASN A 43 -17.38 -4.14 -7.76
N VAL A 44 -18.70 -4.20 -7.95
CA VAL A 44 -19.69 -4.43 -6.88
C VAL A 44 -19.38 -5.67 -6.03
N SER A 45 -18.94 -6.78 -6.66
CA SER A 45 -18.59 -8.01 -5.94
C SER A 45 -17.42 -7.80 -4.98
N ILE A 46 -16.35 -7.13 -5.43
CA ILE A 46 -15.17 -6.83 -4.61
C ILE A 46 -15.53 -5.81 -3.53
N TYR A 47 -16.34 -4.81 -3.86
CA TYR A 47 -16.83 -3.82 -2.90
C TYR A 47 -17.53 -4.48 -1.71
N ASN A 48 -18.42 -5.45 -1.97
CA ASN A 48 -19.10 -6.20 -0.91
C ASN A 48 -18.12 -7.02 -0.05
N GLN A 49 -17.12 -7.66 -0.66
CA GLN A 49 -16.09 -8.39 0.08
C GLN A 49 -15.28 -7.47 0.99
N VAL A 50 -14.85 -6.31 0.48
CA VAL A 50 -14.13 -5.30 1.27
C VAL A 50 -14.99 -4.82 2.43
N LYS A 51 -16.25 -4.44 2.17
CA LYS A 51 -17.17 -3.96 3.20
C LYS A 51 -17.38 -4.99 4.31
N ASN A 52 -17.55 -6.26 3.96
CA ASN A 52 -17.70 -7.34 4.93
C ASN A 52 -16.45 -7.53 5.80
N ASN A 53 -15.24 -7.42 5.20
CA ASN A 53 -13.99 -7.53 5.95
C ASN A 53 -13.73 -6.31 6.85
N VAL A 54 -14.13 -5.11 6.43
CA VAL A 54 -14.06 -3.90 7.27
C VAL A 54 -14.89 -4.06 8.55
N LEU A 55 -16.09 -4.67 8.47
CA LEU A 55 -16.90 -4.98 9.65
C LEU A 55 -16.18 -5.94 10.63
N LEU A 56 -15.34 -6.83 10.09
CA LEU A 56 -14.50 -7.76 10.87
C LEU A 56 -13.17 -7.14 11.31
N HIS A 57 -12.93 -5.85 11.05
CA HIS A 57 -11.68 -5.14 11.33
C HIS A 57 -10.47 -5.79 10.63
N GLN A 58 -10.69 -6.36 9.45
CA GLN A 58 -9.68 -7.04 8.65
C GLN A 58 -9.54 -6.38 7.27
N ASN A 59 -8.32 -6.41 6.73
CA ASN A 59 -8.04 -6.00 5.36
C ASN A 59 -8.36 -7.16 4.41
N TYR A 60 -9.16 -6.90 3.38
CA TYR A 60 -9.43 -7.89 2.33
C TYR A 60 -8.27 -7.94 1.34
N THR A 61 -7.60 -9.10 1.25
CA THR A 61 -6.60 -9.38 0.22
C THR A 61 -7.18 -10.40 -0.76
N PRO A 62 -7.47 -10.03 -2.03
CA PRO A 62 -7.95 -10.98 -3.01
C PRO A 62 -6.84 -11.96 -3.44
N PRO A 63 -7.18 -13.16 -3.94
CA PRO A 63 -6.20 -14.20 -4.24
C PRO A 63 -5.08 -13.76 -5.19
N PHE A 64 -5.37 -12.90 -6.17
CA PHE A 64 -4.38 -12.42 -7.12
C PHE A 64 -3.34 -11.47 -6.48
N MET A 65 -3.65 -10.87 -5.34
CA MET A 65 -2.73 -9.99 -4.59
C MET A 65 -1.96 -10.73 -3.50
N GLN A 66 -2.28 -12.00 -3.22
CA GLN A 66 -1.64 -12.75 -2.15
C GLN A 66 -0.11 -12.83 -2.35
N ARG A 67 0.34 -13.06 -3.59
CA ARG A 67 1.79 -13.05 -3.89
C ARG A 67 2.44 -11.68 -3.66
N LEU A 68 1.72 -10.59 -3.89
CA LEU A 68 2.25 -9.25 -3.63
C LEU A 68 2.47 -9.04 -2.13
N LYS A 69 1.51 -9.48 -1.31
CA LYS A 69 1.59 -9.45 0.15
C LYS A 69 2.70 -10.34 0.69
N ASP A 70 2.82 -11.56 0.18
CA ASP A 70 3.76 -12.53 0.75
C ASP A 70 5.22 -12.25 0.38
N TYR A 71 5.47 -11.70 -0.82
CA TYR A 71 6.83 -11.60 -1.36
C TYR A 71 7.39 -10.19 -1.49
N LEU A 72 6.55 -9.18 -1.75
CA LEU A 72 7.01 -7.85 -2.18
C LEU A 72 6.75 -6.74 -1.18
N PHE A 73 5.59 -6.73 -0.55
CA PHE A 73 5.14 -5.62 0.28
C PHE A 73 4.95 -6.06 1.73
N LYS A 74 4.96 -5.08 2.63
CA LYS A 74 4.64 -5.32 4.04
C LYS A 74 3.20 -5.78 4.22
N ASP A 75 2.30 -5.21 3.44
CA ASP A 75 0.92 -5.67 3.28
C ASP A 75 0.42 -5.29 1.90
N ALA A 76 -0.53 -6.06 1.38
CA ALA A 76 -1.23 -5.74 0.15
C ALA A 76 -2.72 -6.06 0.30
N PHE A 77 -3.58 -5.07 0.07
CA PHE A 77 -5.02 -5.23 0.25
C PHE A 77 -5.83 -4.29 -0.65
N VAL A 78 -7.13 -4.55 -0.71
CA VAL A 78 -8.10 -3.75 -1.44
C VAL A 78 -8.92 -2.91 -0.47
N CYS A 79 -9.23 -1.68 -0.86
CA CYS A 79 -10.22 -0.87 -0.17
C CYS A 79 -11.20 -0.19 -1.13
N THR A 80 -12.28 0.36 -0.58
CA THR A 80 -13.23 1.19 -1.33
C THR A 80 -12.69 2.61 -1.47
N GLU A 81 -13.21 3.36 -2.44
CA GLU A 81 -12.91 4.79 -2.64
C GLU A 81 -13.20 5.59 -1.35
N ASP A 82 -14.39 5.41 -0.77
CA ASP A 82 -14.81 6.09 0.48
C ASP A 82 -13.84 5.83 1.64
N TYR A 83 -13.43 4.56 1.82
CA TYR A 83 -12.53 4.19 2.89
C TYR A 83 -11.14 4.78 2.68
N PHE A 84 -10.66 4.78 1.43
CA PHE A 84 -9.37 5.36 1.08
C PHE A 84 -9.35 6.85 1.39
N GLU A 85 -10.40 7.57 0.97
CA GLU A 85 -10.52 9.01 1.18
C GLU A 85 -10.54 9.35 2.67
N GLN A 86 -11.44 8.73 3.44
CA GLN A 86 -11.58 9.00 4.88
C GLN A 86 -10.29 8.70 5.66
N ARG A 87 -9.59 7.62 5.32
CA ARG A 87 -8.46 7.14 6.12
C ARG A 87 -7.11 7.73 5.70
N PHE A 88 -6.93 8.06 4.43
CA PHE A 88 -5.63 8.46 3.90
C PHE A 88 -5.61 9.84 3.26
N VAL A 89 -6.74 10.40 2.85
CA VAL A 89 -6.77 11.73 2.22
C VAL A 89 -7.24 12.77 3.23
N ASN A 90 -8.40 12.53 3.85
CA ASN A 90 -9.07 13.52 4.69
C ASN A 90 -8.37 13.75 6.04
N ILE A 91 -7.42 12.89 6.40
CA ILE A 91 -6.53 13.12 7.55
C ILE A 91 -5.56 14.29 7.33
N PHE A 92 -5.35 14.70 6.07
CA PHE A 92 -4.45 15.79 5.69
C PHE A 92 -5.19 17.09 5.36
N THR A 93 -6.52 17.06 5.24
CA THR A 93 -7.33 18.26 5.08
C THR A 93 -7.63 18.87 6.45
N PHE A 94 -7.03 20.04 6.71
CA PHE A 94 -7.34 20.94 7.83
C PHE A 94 -8.33 22.01 7.40
#